data_AF-A0A7C2KPP6-F1
#
_entry.id   AF-A0A7C2KPP6-F1
#
_cell.length_a   1.000
_cell.length_b   1.000
_cell.length_c   1.000
_cell.angle_alpha   90.00
_cell.angle_beta   90.00
_cell.angle_gamma   90.00
#
_symmetry.space_group_name_H-M   'P 1'
#
loop_
_entity.id
_entity.type
_entity.pdbx_description
1 polymer ?
#
loop_
_entity_poly.entity_id
_entity_poly.type
_entity_poly.pdbx_seq_one_letter_code
_entity_poly.pdbx_strand_id
1 'polypeptide(L)'
;MIILVLTQKGFHEIMKLEESVHLNIWVNPHLLSKEEIAEYQNRGIRITGCAYDIDVNSEDQIKNALKMLSQNHPNEVIFVER
;
A
#
# COMPACT_ATOMS: atom_id res chain seq x y z
N MET A 1 10.18 3.68 4.44
CA MET A 1 9.58 3.99 3.12
C MET A 1 8.19 3.37 3.08
N ILE A 2 7.22 4.02 2.42
CA ILE A 2 5.86 3.50 2.22
C ILE A 2 5.65 3.23 0.74
N ILE A 3 5.02 2.10 0.41
CA ILE A 3 4.58 1.79 -0.95
C ILE A 3 3.06 1.68 -0.95
N LEU A 4 2.40 2.61 -1.64
CA LEU A 4 0.98 2.57 -1.90
C LEU A 4 0.72 1.77 -3.18
N VAL A 5 0.04 0.65 -3.04
CA VAL A 5 -0.25 -0.30 -4.10
C VAL A 5 -1.73 -0.22 -4.46
N LEU A 6 -2.01 0.11 -5.72
CA LEU A 6 -3.36 0.34 -6.21
C LEU A 6 -3.91 -0.81 -7.07
N THR A 7 -3.05 -1.71 -7.54
CA THR A 7 -3.44 -2.84 -8.41
C THR A 7 -2.90 -4.19 -7.94
N GLN A 8 -3.57 -5.27 -8.36
CA GLN A 8 -3.15 -6.64 -8.06
C GLN A 8 -1.76 -6.95 -8.65
N LYS A 9 -1.49 -6.43 -9.85
CA LYS A 9 -0.19 -6.60 -10.50
C LYS A 9 0.91 -5.93 -9.68
N GLY A 10 0.69 -4.67 -9.28
CA GLY A 10 1.61 -3.94 -8.41
C GLY A 10 1.86 -4.67 -7.10
N PHE A 11 0.81 -5.24 -6.48
CA PHE A 11 0.95 -6.01 -5.25
C PHE A 11 1.89 -7.19 -5.42
N HIS A 12 1.70 -7.99 -6.47
CA HIS A 12 2.55 -9.14 -6.75
C HIS A 12 4.01 -8.76 -7.01
N GLU A 13 4.26 -7.62 -7.67
CA GLU A 13 5.62 -7.12 -7.91
C GLU A 13 6.29 -6.66 -6.61
N ILE A 14 5.58 -5.92 -5.76
CA ILE A 14 6.09 -5.46 -4.46
C ILE A 14 6.35 -6.62 -3.50
N MET A 15 5.49 -7.64 -3.47
CA MET A 15 5.69 -8.79 -2.60
C MET A 15 6.94 -9.61 -2.95
N LYS A 16 7.41 -9.58 -4.20
CA LYS A 16 8.70 -10.18 -4.57
C LYS A 16 9.90 -9.39 -4.04
N LEU A 17 9.74 -8.09 -3.83
CA LEU A 17 10.79 -7.21 -3.31
C LEU A 17 10.81 -7.18 -1.78
N GLU A 18 9.65 -7.34 -1.13
CA GLU A 18 9.49 -7.29 0.32
C GLU A 18 10.36 -8.32 1.04
N GLU A 19 10.53 -9.52 0.47
CA GLU A 19 11.40 -10.57 1.04
C GLU A 19 12.86 -10.10 1.25
N SER A 20 13.28 -9.03 0.55
CA SER A 20 14.63 -8.47 0.64
C SER A 20 14.70 -7.16 1.42
N VAL A 21 13.59 -6.44 1.58
CA VAL A 21 13.53 -5.10 2.16
C VAL A 21 12.25 -5.00 2.99
N HIS A 22 12.37 -4.75 4.30
CA HIS A 22 11.21 -4.63 5.19
C HIS A 22 10.41 -3.36 4.85
N LEU A 23 9.42 -3.49 3.97
CA LEU A 23 8.63 -2.38 3.43
C LEU A 23 7.32 -2.18 4.21
N ASN A 24 6.90 -0.92 4.38
CA ASN A 24 5.53 -0.61 4.81
C ASN A 24 4.65 -0.52 3.55
N ILE A 25 3.75 -1.49 3.37
CA ILE A 25 2.91 -1.62 2.19
C ILE A 25 1.49 -1.16 2.54
N TRP A 26 0.97 -0.22 1.78
CA TRP A 26 -0.42 0.21 1.86
C TRP A 26 -1.16 -0.30 0.63
N VAL A 27 -2.27 -1.01 0.83
CA VAL A 27 -3.03 -1.64 -0.27
C VAL A 27 -4.42 -1.03 -0.39
N ASN A 28 -4.90 -0.90 -1.63
CA ASN A 28 -6.29 -0.55 -1.90
C ASN A 28 -7.24 -1.65 -1.34
N PRO A 29 -8.44 -1.33 -0.81
CA PRO A 29 -9.22 -2.25 0.03
C PRO A 29 -9.81 -3.44 -0.74
N HIS A 30 -9.77 -3.43 -2.08
CA HIS A 30 -10.22 -4.53 -2.92
C HIS A 30 -9.08 -5.47 -3.34
N LEU A 31 -7.82 -5.16 -3.00
CA LEU A 31 -6.68 -6.00 -3.36
C LEU A 31 -6.53 -7.21 -2.45
N LEU A 32 -6.80 -7.02 -1.16
CA LEU A 32 -6.71 -8.06 -0.14
C LEU A 32 -7.93 -7.99 0.76
N SER A 33 -8.46 -9.14 1.11
CA SER A 33 -9.39 -9.31 2.22
C SER A 33 -8.71 -8.98 3.56
N LYS A 34 -9.52 -8.79 4.60
CA LYS A 34 -8.99 -8.56 5.96
C LYS A 34 -8.24 -9.78 6.47
N GLU A 35 -8.69 -10.97 6.09
CA GLU A 35 -8.09 -12.25 6.40
C GLU A 35 -6.70 -12.38 5.77
N GLU A 36 -6.56 -12.03 4.49
CA GLU A 36 -5.26 -12.01 3.81
C GLU A 36 -4.30 -10.98 4.44
N ILE A 37 -4.79 -9.78 4.76
CA ILE A 37 -3.98 -8.77 5.46
C ILE A 37 -3.45 -9.33 6.80
N ALA A 38 -4.31 -9.96 7.59
CA ALA A 38 -3.92 -10.55 8.86
C ALA A 38 -2.91 -11.69 8.68
N GLU A 39 -3.05 -12.52 7.63
CA GLU A 39 -2.09 -13.57 7.30
C GLU A 39 -0.69 -12.99 7.02
N TYR A 40 -0.60 -11.95 6.19
CA TYR A 40 0.67 -11.28 5.92
C TYR A 40 1.27 -10.63 7.17
N GLN A 41 0.45 -9.99 7.99
CA GLN A 41 0.89 -9.39 9.26
C GLN A 41 1.43 -10.44 10.23
N ASN A 42 0.80 -11.62 10.32
CA ASN A 42 1.28 -12.74 11.13
C ASN A 42 2.62 -13.30 10.65
N ARG A 43 2.94 -13.13 9.36
CA ARG A 43 4.24 -13.47 8.77
C ARG A 43 5.31 -12.38 9.00
N GLY A 44 4.97 -11.29 9.69
CA GLY A 44 5.87 -10.18 9.98
C GLY A 44 5.87 -9.06 8.93
N ILE A 45 5.03 -9.16 7.91
CA ILE A 45 4.97 -8.22 6.78
C ILE A 45 4.08 -7.04 7.17
N ARG A 46 4.58 -5.82 6.95
CA ARG A 46 3.89 -4.59 7.36
C ARG A 46 2.91 -4.12 6.28
N ILE A 47 1.79 -4.83 6.14
CA ILE A 47 0.69 -4.46 5.24
C ILE A 47 -0.41 -3.71 6.00
N THR A 48 -0.92 -2.63 5.41
CA THR A 48 -2.07 -1.84 5.89
C THR A 48 -3.08 -1.64 4.76
N GLY A 49 -4.36 -1.90 5.02
CA GLY A 49 -5.43 -1.58 4.07
C GLY A 49 -5.80 -0.10 4.12
N CYS A 50 -6.00 0.53 2.97
CA CYS A 50 -6.53 1.89 2.87
C CYS A 50 -7.98 1.94 3.39
N ALA A 51 -8.35 3.05 4.03
CA ALA A 51 -9.69 3.24 4.57
C ALA A 51 -10.77 3.48 3.50
N TYR A 52 -10.36 3.87 2.29
CA TYR A 52 -11.23 4.14 1.16
C TYR A 52 -10.59 3.61 -0.13
N ASP A 53 -11.43 3.33 -1.11
CA ASP A 53 -11.00 2.92 -2.44
C ASP A 53 -10.42 4.11 -3.22
N ILE A 54 -9.29 3.88 -3.89
CA ILE A 54 -8.58 4.87 -4.69
C ILE A 54 -8.65 4.42 -6.15
N ASP A 55 -9.37 5.18 -6.97
CA ASP A 55 -9.39 4.95 -8.42
C ASP A 55 -7.99 5.21 -9.00
N VAL A 56 -7.39 4.15 -9.54
CA VAL A 56 -6.07 4.15 -10.16
C VAL A 56 -5.94 5.11 -11.35
N ASN A 57 -7.06 5.48 -11.98
CA ASN A 57 -7.10 6.42 -13.10
C ASN A 57 -7.39 7.86 -12.65
N SER A 58 -7.72 8.09 -11.37
CA SER A 58 -8.04 9.40 -10.82
C SER A 58 -6.83 10.03 -10.12
N GLU A 59 -6.11 10.88 -10.85
CA GLU A 59 -4.95 11.60 -10.32
C GLU A 59 -5.29 12.43 -9.06
N ASP A 60 -6.51 12.96 -8.96
CA ASP A 60 -6.95 13.70 -7.77
C ASP A 60 -7.11 12.80 -6.55
N GLN A 61 -7.67 11.59 -6.71
CA GLN A 61 -7.77 10.63 -5.61
C GLN A 61 -6.38 10.16 -5.15
N ILE A 62 -5.48 9.91 -6.10
CA ILE A 62 -4.09 9.53 -5.80
C ILE A 62 -3.38 10.64 -5.03
N LYS A 63 -3.48 11.90 -5.48
CA LYS A 63 -2.90 13.05 -4.78
C LYS A 63 -3.46 13.22 -3.38
N ASN A 64 -4.77 13.02 -3.20
CA ASN A 64 -5.40 13.09 -1.88
C ASN A 64 -4.88 11.99 -0.94
N ALA A 65 -4.75 10.76 -1.43
CA ALA A 65 -4.16 9.65 -0.67
C ALA A 65 -2.69 9.92 -0.30
N LEU A 66 -1.90 10.41 -1.24
CA LEU A 66 -0.50 10.81 -1.00
C LEU A 66 -0.38 11.91 0.04
N LYS A 67 -1.25 12.93 -0.03
CA LYS A 67 -1.27 14.02 0.95
C LYS A 67 -1.59 13.51 2.35
N MET A 68 -2.60 12.65 2.48
CA MET A 68 -2.97 12.04 3.76
C MET A 68 -1.82 11.19 4.32
N LEU A 69 -1.23 10.32 3.50
CA LEU A 69 -0.10 9.49 3.92
C LEU A 69 1.10 10.34 4.36
N SER A 70 1.41 11.41 3.61
CA SER A 70 2.51 12.31 3.94
C SER A 70 2.27 13.07 5.25
N GLN A 71 1.02 13.43 5.55
CA GLN A 71 0.66 14.08 6.82
C GLN A 71 0.81 13.12 8.01
N ASN A 72 0.44 11.86 7.83
CA ASN A 72 0.53 10.84 8.89
C ASN A 72 1.94 10.27 9.06
N HIS A 73 2.76 10.33 8.01
CA HIS A 73 4.11 9.78 7.95
C HIS A 73 5.11 10.80 7.38
N PRO A 74 5.37 11.92 8.09
CA PRO A 74 6.11 13.06 7.55
C PRO A 74 7.58 12.80 7.20
N ASN A 75 8.17 11.74 7.74
CA ASN A 75 9.57 11.35 7.49
C ASN A 75 9.71 10.20 6.49
N GLU A 76 8.59 9.77 5.88
CA GLU A 76 8.57 8.64 4.96
C GLU A 76 8.47 9.10 3.52
N VAL A 77 9.29 8.49 2.65
CA VAL A 77 9.10 8.61 1.20
C VAL A 77 8.00 7.65 0.78
N ILE A 78 7.02 8.15 0.03
CA ILE A 78 5.87 7.38 -0.45
C ILE A 78 6.02 7.15 -1.96
N PHE A 79 5.98 5.89 -2.37
CA PHE A 79 5.92 5.47 -3.76
C PHE A 79 4.52 4.96 -4.09
N VAL A 80 4.06 5.18 -5.31
CA VAL A 80 2.79 4.65 -5.81
C VAL A 80 3.08 3.62 -6.88
N GLU A 81 2.56 2.43 -6.70
CA GLU A 81 2.58 1.36 -7.68
C GLU A 81 1.16 1.16 -8.24
N ARG A 82 1.01 1.24 -9.55
CA ARG A 82 -0.27 1.19 -10.27
C ARG A 82 -0.20 0.28 -11.49
#